data_AF-A0A1J4JC68-F1
#
_entry.id   AF-A0A1J4JC68-F1
#
_cell.length_a   1.000
_cell.length_b   1.000
_cell.length_c   1.000
_cell.angle_alpha   90.00
_cell.angle_beta   90.00
_cell.angle_gamma   90.00
#
_symmetry.space_group_name_H-M   'P 1'
#
loop_
_entity.id
_entity.type
_entity.pdbx_description
1 polymer ?
#
loop_
_entity_poly.entity_id
_entity_poly.type
_entity_poly.pdbx_seq_one_letter_code
_entity_poly.pdbx_strand_id
1 'polypeptide(L)'
;MKSTLNLSIVNLLDSLDKNPGRIPDVNKSLEILLQELKQEKDRPMIHEVENIAAQEPPKKPQKERFEFKKCEAFKQITEVYFYPTIRQSELVSISTVLANACELRVDRDAKRRKDLLYKWFEDHWDQIEPHLKHLIAFNKEGDVLNRNGKNHPQDSQQQDEGSPDQSLDNNLTVDQ
;
A
#
# COMPACT_ATOMS: atom_id res chain seq x y z
N MET A 1 -18.84 9.76 -12.96
CA MET A 1 -18.65 8.34 -13.36
C MET A 1 -19.58 7.87 -14.49
N LYS A 2 -20.74 8.49 -14.76
CA LYS A 2 -21.59 8.13 -15.92
C LYS A 2 -21.04 8.56 -17.30
N SER A 3 -19.93 9.30 -17.33
CA SER A 3 -19.43 10.00 -18.52
C SER A 3 -18.53 9.17 -19.44
N THR A 4 -17.76 8.20 -18.92
CA THR A 4 -16.83 7.39 -19.73
C THR A 4 -17.56 6.33 -20.55
N LEU A 5 -18.55 5.67 -19.96
CA LEU A 5 -19.38 4.67 -20.67
C LEU A 5 -20.16 5.31 -21.82
N ASN A 6 -20.79 6.46 -21.57
CA ASN A 6 -21.54 7.18 -22.59
C ASN A 6 -20.64 7.61 -23.76
N LEU A 7 -19.41 8.04 -23.47
CA LEU A 7 -18.44 8.40 -24.51
C LEU A 7 -18.02 7.18 -25.34
N SER A 8 -17.78 6.03 -24.70
CA SER A 8 -17.47 4.79 -25.42
C SER A 8 -18.63 4.31 -26.29
N ILE A 9 -19.88 4.46 -25.84
CA ILE A 9 -21.08 4.12 -26.62
C ILE A 9 -21.18 5.02 -27.86
N VAL A 10 -20.97 6.33 -27.70
CA VAL A 10 -21.00 7.29 -28.82
C VAL A 10 -19.92 6.96 -29.85
N ASN A 11 -18.69 6.66 -29.41
CA ASN A 11 -17.59 6.30 -30.31
C ASN A 11 -17.84 4.98 -31.06
N LEU A 12 -18.50 4.02 -30.40
CA LEU A 12 -18.89 2.77 -31.03
C LEU A 12 -19.95 2.98 -32.11
N LEU A 13 -20.96 3.80 -31.83
CA LEU A 13 -22.01 4.13 -32.79
C LEU A 13 -21.46 4.87 -34.01
N ASP A 14 -20.57 5.84 -33.81
CA ASP A 14 -19.90 6.58 -34.90
C ASP A 14 -19.00 5.65 -35.76
N SER A 15 -18.38 4.65 -35.14
CA SER A 15 -17.57 3.65 -35.86
C SER A 15 -18.41 2.66 -36.67
N LEU A 16 -19.62 2.35 -36.20
CA LEU A 16 -20.59 1.47 -36.86
C LEU A 16 -21.31 2.17 -38.02
N ASP A 17 -21.61 3.47 -37.89
CA ASP A 17 -22.21 4.27 -38.96
C ASP A 17 -21.27 4.37 -40.18
N LYS A 18 -19.95 4.45 -39.91
CA LYS A 18 -18.90 4.43 -40.94
C LYS A 18 -18.71 3.06 -41.59
N ASN A 19 -19.16 1.96 -40.98
CA ASN A 19 -18.97 0.60 -41.48
C ASN A 19 -20.18 -0.29 -41.21
N PRO A 20 -21.30 -0.08 -41.93
CA PRO A 20 -22.56 -0.77 -41.67
C PRO A 20 -22.47 -2.30 -41.83
N GLY A 21 -21.53 -2.80 -42.64
CA GLY A 21 -21.28 -4.23 -42.80
C GLY A 21 -20.74 -4.94 -41.56
N ARG A 22 -20.24 -4.21 -40.54
CA ARG A 22 -19.74 -4.78 -39.28
C ARG A 22 -20.79 -4.83 -38.17
N ILE A 23 -21.95 -4.20 -38.38
CA ILE A 23 -23.07 -4.21 -37.43
C ILE A 23 -23.50 -5.63 -37.05
N PRO A 24 -23.62 -6.60 -37.99
CA PRO A 24 -23.98 -7.97 -37.65
C PRO A 24 -22.96 -8.67 -36.75
N ASP A 25 -21.66 -8.46 -37.01
CA ASP A 25 -20.58 -9.05 -36.23
C ASP A 25 -20.54 -8.49 -34.81
N VAL A 26 -20.71 -7.17 -34.69
CA VAL A 26 -20.75 -6.49 -33.39
C VAL A 26 -21.99 -6.91 -32.61
N ASN A 27 -23.15 -7.01 -33.25
CA ASN A 27 -24.37 -7.52 -32.61
C ASN A 27 -24.17 -8.95 -32.10
N LYS A 28 -23.56 -9.83 -32.91
CA LYS A 28 -23.24 -11.20 -32.50
C LYS A 28 -22.29 -11.24 -31.31
N SER A 29 -21.24 -10.42 -31.31
CA SER A 29 -20.31 -10.32 -30.17
C SER A 29 -20.99 -9.78 -28.91
N LEU A 30 -21.90 -8.81 -29.03
CA LEU A 30 -22.67 -8.28 -27.91
C LEU A 30 -23.67 -9.30 -27.36
N GLU A 31 -24.31 -10.08 -28.23
CA GLU A 31 -25.19 -11.19 -27.82
C GLU A 31 -24.42 -12.27 -27.07
N ILE A 32 -23.22 -12.64 -27.55
CA ILE A 32 -22.33 -13.59 -26.86
C ILE A 32 -21.97 -13.06 -25.47
N LEU A 33 -21.53 -11.80 -25.36
CA LEU A 33 -21.20 -11.19 -24.07
C LEU A 33 -22.41 -11.09 -23.13
N LEU A 34 -23.59 -10.74 -23.66
CA LEU A 34 -24.84 -10.73 -22.88
C LEU A 34 -25.20 -12.12 -22.38
N GLN A 35 -24.95 -13.16 -23.19
CA GLN A 35 -25.20 -14.54 -22.82
C GLN A 35 -24.18 -15.04 -21.78
N GLU A 36 -22.90 -14.67 -21.92
CA GLU A 36 -21.85 -14.95 -20.95
C GLU A 36 -22.15 -14.29 -19.61
N LEU A 37 -22.52 -13.01 -19.58
CA LEU A 37 -22.89 -12.31 -18.35
C LEU A 37 -24.17 -12.87 -17.70
N LYS A 38 -25.11 -13.37 -18.49
CA LYS A 38 -26.29 -14.07 -17.97
C LYS A 38 -25.91 -15.43 -17.37
N GLN A 39 -25.00 -16.17 -18.00
CA GLN A 39 -24.50 -17.45 -17.50
C GLN A 39 -23.54 -17.31 -16.30
N GLU A 40 -22.80 -16.21 -16.19
CA GLU A 40 -21.98 -15.85 -15.02
C GLU A 40 -22.84 -15.75 -13.74
N LYS A 41 -24.09 -15.29 -13.89
CA LYS A 41 -25.06 -15.18 -12.78
C LYS A 41 -25.61 -16.55 -12.34
N ASP A 42 -25.59 -17.55 -13.22
CA ASP A 42 -26.12 -18.91 -13.01
C ASP A 42 -25.04 -19.98 -12.87
N ARG A 43 -23.75 -19.62 -12.85
CA ARG A 43 -22.66 -20.59 -12.71
C ARG A 43 -22.56 -21.05 -11.25
N PRO A 44 -22.80 -22.34 -10.93
CA PRO A 44 -22.44 -22.87 -9.62
C PRO A 44 -20.92 -22.83 -9.50
N MET A 45 -20.44 -22.22 -8.41
CA MET A 45 -19.01 -22.07 -8.13
C MET A 45 -18.42 -23.45 -7.79
N ILE A 46 -17.88 -24.16 -8.79
CA ILE A 46 -17.15 -25.41 -8.57
C ILE A 46 -15.79 -25.03 -7.98
N HIS A 47 -15.63 -25.24 -6.67
CA HIS A 47 -14.31 -25.51 -6.10
C HIS A 47 -14.06 -27.00 -6.30
N GLU A 48 -13.02 -27.34 -7.04
CA GLU A 48 -12.47 -28.69 -7.01
C GLU A 48 -11.96 -28.96 -5.59
N VAL A 49 -12.74 -29.72 -4.83
CA VAL A 49 -12.21 -30.48 -3.70
C VAL A 49 -12.82 -31.86 -3.80
N GLU A 50 -11.98 -32.83 -4.15
CA GLU A 50 -12.28 -34.24 -4.02
C GLU A 50 -12.76 -34.56 -2.60
N ASN A 51 -13.90 -35.27 -2.53
CA ASN A 51 -14.40 -36.14 -1.46
C ASN A 51 -13.87 -35.92 -0.01
N ILE A 52 -14.78 -35.58 0.92
CA ILE A 52 -15.35 -36.51 1.94
C ILE A 52 -16.40 -35.76 2.80
N ALA A 53 -17.60 -36.34 2.84
CA ALA A 53 -18.81 -36.19 3.65
C ALA A 53 -18.92 -35.18 4.84
N ALA A 54 -20.16 -34.64 4.95
CA ALA A 54 -20.91 -34.20 6.15
C ALA A 54 -21.01 -32.67 6.46
N GLN A 55 -22.01 -32.05 5.81
CA GLN A 55 -22.92 -30.94 6.19
C GLN A 55 -22.58 -29.99 7.37
N GLU A 56 -22.36 -28.70 7.06
CA GLU A 56 -22.74 -27.51 7.87
C GLU A 56 -23.16 -26.33 6.94
N PRO A 57 -24.07 -25.43 7.36
CA PRO A 57 -24.73 -24.43 6.49
C PRO A 57 -23.78 -23.31 5.99
N PRO A 58 -24.06 -22.68 4.83
CA PRO A 58 -23.10 -21.84 4.12
C PRO A 58 -22.84 -20.52 4.86
N LYS A 59 -21.63 -20.39 5.42
CA LYS A 59 -21.08 -19.12 5.88
C LYS A 59 -20.81 -18.22 4.67
N LYS A 60 -21.29 -16.97 4.72
CA LYS A 60 -21.05 -15.89 3.74
C LYS A 60 -19.59 -15.94 3.25
N PRO A 61 -19.28 -15.74 1.95
CA PRO A 61 -17.91 -15.76 1.46
C PRO A 61 -17.13 -14.67 2.19
N GLN A 62 -16.34 -15.09 3.17
CA GLN A 62 -15.32 -14.25 3.76
C GLN A 62 -14.31 -14.07 2.64
N LYS A 63 -14.32 -12.88 2.02
CA LYS A 63 -13.21 -12.44 1.16
C LYS A 63 -11.94 -12.76 1.95
N GLU A 64 -11.14 -13.69 1.44
CA GLU A 64 -9.91 -14.11 2.09
C GLU A 64 -9.17 -12.86 2.56
N ARG A 65 -8.91 -12.80 3.86
CA ARG A 65 -8.20 -11.67 4.45
C ARG A 65 -6.81 -11.72 3.85
N PHE A 66 -6.52 -10.85 2.88
CA PHE A 66 -5.18 -10.69 2.34
C PHE A 66 -4.22 -10.49 3.52
N GLU A 67 -3.40 -11.51 3.79
CA GLU A 67 -2.44 -11.51 4.88
C GLU A 67 -1.22 -10.69 4.47
N PHE A 68 -1.36 -9.36 4.52
CA PHE A 68 -0.29 -8.41 4.22
C PHE A 68 0.98 -8.62 5.05
N LYS A 69 0.95 -9.42 6.12
CA LYS A 69 2.13 -9.75 6.91
C LYS A 69 3.11 -10.69 6.18
N LYS A 70 2.64 -11.38 5.14
CA LYS A 70 3.46 -12.32 4.36
C LYS A 70 4.09 -11.70 3.12
N CYS A 71 3.65 -10.52 2.68
CA CYS A 71 4.19 -9.93 1.46
C CYS A 71 5.58 -9.32 1.67
N GLU A 72 6.39 -9.35 0.62
CA GLU A 72 7.79 -8.91 0.69
C GLU A 72 7.86 -7.39 0.90
N ALA A 73 6.98 -6.62 0.27
CA ALA A 73 6.89 -5.19 0.48
C ALA A 73 6.61 -4.84 1.95
N PHE A 74 5.83 -5.64 2.67
CA PHE A 74 5.61 -5.41 4.11
C PHE A 74 6.93 -5.56 4.88
N LYS A 75 7.65 -6.67 4.68
CA LYS A 75 8.94 -6.92 5.33
C LYS A 75 9.92 -5.79 5.02
N GLN A 76 10.10 -5.46 3.75
CA GLN A 76 11.00 -4.40 3.32
C GLN A 76 10.64 -3.05 3.96
N ILE A 77 9.37 -2.64 3.92
CA ILE A 77 8.90 -1.38 4.53
C ILE A 77 9.17 -1.37 6.04
N THR A 78 8.89 -2.46 6.77
CA THR A 78 8.99 -2.47 8.24
C THR A 78 10.36 -2.85 8.80
N GLU A 79 11.20 -3.51 8.01
CA GLU A 79 12.52 -3.99 8.43
C GLU A 79 13.65 -3.15 7.84
N VAL A 80 13.50 -2.63 6.62
CA VAL A 80 14.57 -1.91 5.93
C VAL A 80 14.36 -0.39 5.98
N TYR A 81 13.15 0.08 5.71
CA TYR A 81 12.92 1.52 5.50
C TYR A 81 12.36 2.26 6.71
N PHE A 82 11.35 1.70 7.39
CA PHE A 82 10.61 2.34 8.47
C PHE A 82 10.51 1.45 9.71
N TYR A 83 10.19 2.04 10.86
CA TYR A 83 9.93 1.26 12.07
C TYR A 83 8.58 0.49 12.01
N PRO A 84 8.47 -0.69 12.67
CA PRO A 84 7.24 -1.49 12.69
C PRO A 84 6.03 -0.78 13.31
N THR A 85 6.27 0.29 14.07
CA THR A 85 5.27 1.14 14.73
C THR A 85 4.56 2.10 13.78
N ILE A 86 4.86 2.05 12.47
CA ILE A 86 4.26 2.94 11.48
C ILE A 86 2.72 2.82 11.42
N ARG A 87 2.06 3.96 11.62
CA ARG A 87 0.61 4.10 11.61
C ARG A 87 0.09 4.13 10.18
N GLN A 88 -1.17 3.70 9.99
CA GLN A 88 -1.78 3.69 8.66
C GLN A 88 -1.80 5.09 8.01
N SER A 89 -2.05 6.15 8.79
CA SER A 89 -2.03 7.52 8.26
C SER A 89 -0.67 7.92 7.69
N GLU A 90 0.42 7.48 8.31
CA GLU A 90 1.79 7.77 7.87
C GLU A 90 2.10 7.01 6.57
N LEU A 91 1.73 5.73 6.51
CA LEU A 91 1.77 4.92 5.29
C LEU A 91 0.99 5.53 4.13
N VAL A 92 -0.20 6.09 4.40
CA VAL A 92 -1.00 6.76 3.37
C VAL A 92 -0.31 8.03 2.87
N SER A 93 0.29 8.82 3.77
CA SER A 93 1.08 10.00 3.37
C SER A 93 2.26 9.59 2.49
N ILE A 94 3.04 8.59 2.91
CA ILE A 94 4.19 8.06 2.15
C ILE A 94 3.74 7.58 0.78
N SER A 95 2.70 6.73 0.72
CA SER A 95 2.15 6.23 -0.55
C SER A 95 1.70 7.34 -1.49
N THR A 96 1.14 8.44 -0.95
CA THR A 96 0.69 9.58 -1.76
C THR A 96 1.87 10.35 -2.35
N VAL A 97 2.95 10.54 -1.57
CA VAL A 97 4.18 11.19 -2.05
C VAL A 97 4.86 10.34 -3.11
N LEU A 98 4.99 9.02 -2.88
CA LEU A 98 5.58 8.09 -3.84
C LEU A 98 4.77 8.01 -5.13
N ALA A 99 3.44 7.96 -5.00
CA ALA A 99 2.55 7.94 -6.15
C ALA A 99 2.71 9.19 -7.00
N ASN A 100 2.85 10.37 -6.39
CA ASN A 100 3.13 11.60 -7.13
C ASN A 100 4.51 11.57 -7.79
N ALA A 101 5.53 11.00 -7.13
CA ALA A 101 6.89 10.92 -7.67
C ALA A 101 7.01 9.93 -8.85
N CYS A 102 6.22 8.86 -8.83
CA CYS A 102 6.23 7.80 -9.85
C CYS A 102 5.08 7.95 -10.88
N GLU A 103 4.31 9.05 -10.82
CA GLU A 103 3.09 9.26 -11.63
C GLU A 103 2.04 8.12 -11.51
N LEU A 104 2.01 7.46 -10.34
CA LEU A 104 1.06 6.40 -10.02
C LEU A 104 -0.17 6.95 -9.29
N ARG A 105 -1.23 6.14 -9.23
CA ARG A 105 -2.45 6.46 -8.48
C ARG A 105 -2.66 5.48 -7.33
N VAL A 106 -2.85 6.01 -6.13
CA VAL A 106 -3.29 5.23 -4.98
C VAL A 106 -4.81 5.20 -4.93
N ASP A 107 -5.38 3.99 -4.98
CA ASP A 107 -6.82 3.80 -4.90
C ASP A 107 -7.41 4.27 -3.57
N ARG A 108 -8.65 4.77 -3.61
CA ARG A 108 -9.34 5.24 -2.40
C ARG A 108 -9.49 4.13 -1.36
N ASP A 109 -9.72 2.90 -1.81
CA ASP A 109 -9.87 1.75 -0.92
C ASP A 109 -8.54 1.28 -0.35
N ALA A 110 -7.43 1.43 -1.10
CA ALA A 110 -6.08 1.23 -0.58
C ALA A 110 -5.75 2.24 0.53
N LYS A 111 -6.14 3.52 0.40
CA LYS A 111 -5.96 4.51 1.48
C LYS A 111 -6.73 4.15 2.75
N ARG A 112 -7.88 3.48 2.63
CA ARG A 112 -8.77 3.13 3.75
C ARG A 112 -8.39 1.82 4.44
N ARG A 113 -7.74 0.89 3.76
CA ARG A 113 -7.43 -0.45 4.28
C ARG A 113 -5.94 -0.74 4.22
N LYS A 114 -5.34 -1.04 5.39
CA LYS A 114 -3.90 -1.35 5.49
C LYS A 114 -3.50 -2.52 4.58
N ASP A 115 -4.32 -3.57 4.49
CA ASP A 115 -4.04 -4.74 3.64
C ASP A 115 -3.91 -4.36 2.15
N LEU A 116 -4.86 -3.55 1.64
CA LEU A 116 -4.88 -3.12 0.25
C LEU A 116 -3.77 -2.11 -0.04
N LEU A 117 -3.37 -1.33 0.97
CA LEU A 117 -2.25 -0.41 0.85
C LEU A 117 -0.93 -1.16 0.66
N TYR A 118 -0.68 -2.21 1.46
CA TYR A 118 0.51 -3.06 1.28
C TYR A 118 0.47 -3.82 -0.03
N LYS A 119 -0.70 -4.25 -0.49
CA LYS A 119 -0.85 -4.82 -1.83
C LYS A 119 -0.44 -3.83 -2.91
N TRP A 120 -0.87 -2.57 -2.82
CA TRP A 120 -0.46 -1.53 -3.76
C TRP A 120 1.05 -1.29 -3.75
N PHE A 121 1.68 -1.34 -2.58
CA PHE A 121 3.14 -1.27 -2.43
C PHE A 121 3.84 -2.45 -3.11
N GLU A 122 3.32 -3.67 -2.96
CA GLU A 122 3.84 -4.87 -3.63
C GLU A 122 3.73 -4.74 -5.16
N ASP A 123 2.55 -4.36 -5.67
CA ASP A 123 2.25 -4.30 -7.09
C ASP A 123 3.12 -3.26 -7.84
N HIS A 124 3.67 -2.27 -7.12
CA HIS A 124 4.48 -1.18 -7.71
C HIS A 124 5.89 -1.10 -7.12
N TRP A 125 6.35 -2.17 -6.44
CA TRP A 125 7.59 -2.15 -5.65
C TRP A 125 8.80 -1.65 -6.45
N ASP A 126 9.00 -2.18 -7.65
CA ASP A 126 10.15 -1.86 -8.52
C ASP A 126 10.23 -0.36 -8.88
N GLN A 127 9.07 0.30 -8.99
CA GLN A 127 8.99 1.71 -9.33
C GLN A 127 9.23 2.60 -8.11
N ILE A 128 8.73 2.20 -6.94
CA ILE A 128 8.77 3.02 -5.73
C ILE A 128 10.07 2.88 -4.94
N GLU A 129 10.73 1.71 -4.99
CA GLU A 129 11.92 1.41 -4.17
C GLU A 129 13.04 2.46 -4.35
N PRO A 130 13.37 2.92 -5.58
CA PRO A 130 14.40 3.95 -5.77
C PRO A 130 14.06 5.29 -5.11
N HIS A 131 12.77 5.64 -5.07
CA HIS A 131 12.31 6.88 -4.43
C HIS A 131 12.20 6.73 -2.91
N LEU A 132 11.91 5.51 -2.43
CA LEU A 132 11.78 5.19 -1.01
C LEU A 132 13.09 5.43 -0.25
N LYS A 133 14.24 5.15 -0.87
CA LYS A 133 15.59 5.39 -0.29
C LYS A 133 15.87 6.86 0.01
N HIS A 134 15.23 7.78 -0.70
CA HIS A 134 15.43 9.22 -0.58
C HIS A 134 14.33 9.91 0.24
N LEU A 135 13.32 9.17 0.67
CA LEU A 135 12.16 9.71 1.37
C LEU A 135 12.42 9.78 2.86
N ILE A 136 12.14 10.92 3.50
CA ILE A 136 12.14 11.06 4.96
C ILE A 136 10.70 11.32 5.41
N ALA A 137 10.19 10.47 6.30
CA ALA A 137 8.87 10.55 6.88
C ALA A 137 8.97 10.92 8.36
N PHE A 138 8.04 11.77 8.79
CA PHE A 138 7.90 12.21 10.17
C PHE A 138 6.54 11.77 10.70
N ASN A 139 6.48 11.45 12.00
CA ASN A 139 5.21 11.25 12.68
C ASN A 139 4.54 12.62 12.96
N LYS A 140 3.36 12.61 13.60
CA LYS A 140 2.62 13.85 13.91
C LYS A 140 3.31 14.67 15.01
N GLU A 141 4.12 13.99 15.82
CA GLU A 141 4.86 14.49 16.95
C GLU A 141 6.23 15.08 16.54
N GLY A 142 6.66 14.88 15.28
CA GLY A 142 7.91 15.37 14.71
C GLY A 142 9.07 14.37 14.69
N ASP A 143 8.87 13.15 15.19
CA ASP A 143 9.90 12.11 15.18
C ASP A 143 10.09 11.49 13.81
N VAL A 144 11.35 11.18 13.47
CA VAL A 144 11.73 10.54 12.21
C VAL A 144 11.31 9.06 12.24
N LEU A 145 10.58 8.64 11.21
CA LEU A 145 10.09 7.25 11.06
C LEU A 145 11.05 6.34 10.29
N ASN A 146 12.07 6.91 9.66
CA ASN A 146 13.03 6.21 8.83
C ASN A 146 14.11 5.48 9.64
N ARG A 147 14.49 4.29 9.19
CA ARG A 147 15.65 3.54 9.69
C ARG A 147 16.96 3.99 9.06
N ASN A 148 16.91 4.49 7.82
CA ASN A 148 18.10 5.01 7.15
C ASN A 148 18.41 6.44 7.61
N GLY A 149 19.30 6.55 8.60
CA GLY A 149 20.32 7.59 8.56
C GLY A 149 20.40 8.63 9.67
N LYS A 150 19.52 8.67 10.69
CA LYS A 150 19.78 9.47 11.91
C LYS A 150 19.23 8.80 13.16
N ASN A 151 20.11 8.68 14.15
CA ASN A 151 19.89 8.21 15.50
C ASN A 151 18.53 8.65 16.05
N HIS A 152 17.78 7.68 16.55
CA HIS A 152 16.62 7.91 17.39
C HIS A 152 17.03 8.83 18.56
N PRO A 153 16.47 10.03 18.71
CA PRO A 153 16.88 10.96 19.76
C PRO A 153 16.22 10.64 21.12
N GLN A 154 15.98 9.37 21.46
CA GLN A 154 15.39 9.01 22.76
C GLN A 154 16.36 8.46 23.82
N ASP A 155 17.66 8.35 23.55
CA ASP A 155 18.65 8.00 24.60
C ASP A 155 19.48 9.22 25.05
N SER A 156 18.83 10.34 25.37
CA SER A 156 19.50 11.47 26.02
C SER A 156 18.56 12.27 26.91
N GLN A 157 17.89 11.61 27.85
CA GLN A 157 17.43 12.27 29.08
C GLN A 157 17.72 11.39 30.29
N GLN A 158 18.38 11.99 31.29
CA GLN A 158 18.84 11.49 32.60
C GLN A 158 20.24 10.86 32.52
N GLN A 159 21.30 11.36 33.17
CA GLN A 159 21.37 12.06 34.46
C GLN A 159 22.51 13.10 34.45
N ASP A 160 22.12 14.37 34.58
CA ASP A 160 22.81 15.30 35.48
C ASP A 160 22.46 14.85 36.91
N GLU A 161 23.44 14.86 37.81
CA GLU A 161 23.41 14.64 39.27
C GLU A 161 24.69 13.88 39.67
N GLY A 162 25.71 14.62 40.14
CA GLY A 162 26.82 14.04 40.89
C GLY A 162 28.19 14.62 40.59
N SER A 163 28.42 15.89 40.92
CA SER A 163 29.78 16.36 41.23
C SER A 163 30.36 15.57 42.41
N PRO A 164 31.55 14.97 42.30
CA PRO A 164 32.40 14.73 43.44
C PRO A 164 33.42 15.88 43.51
N ASP A 165 33.15 16.81 44.43
CA ASP A 165 34.19 17.59 45.07
C ASP A 165 35.13 16.61 45.81
N GLN A 166 36.42 16.59 45.44
CA GLN A 166 37.54 16.74 46.39
C GLN A 166 38.92 16.52 45.71
N SER A 167 39.69 17.61 45.73
CA SER A 167 41.11 17.67 46.12
C SER A 167 42.15 16.86 45.35
N LEU A 168 43.02 17.57 44.61
CA LEU A 168 44.47 17.36 44.68
C LEU A 168 45.19 18.71 44.65
N ASP A 169 45.92 18.95 45.74
CA ASP A 169 46.81 20.07 46.00
C ASP A 169 48.08 20.08 45.10
N ASN A 170 48.72 21.26 45.12
CA ASN A 170 50.15 21.53 44.94
C ASN A 170 50.68 21.75 43.53
N ASN A 171 50.85 23.03 43.14
CA ASN A 171 52.16 23.69 43.19
C ASN A 171 52.14 25.13 42.64
N LEU A 172 53.16 25.89 43.05
CA LEU A 172 53.62 27.21 42.58
C LEU A 172 53.04 28.46 43.24
N THR A 173 53.73 28.92 44.28
CA THR A 173 54.03 30.34 44.43
C THR A 173 55.53 30.47 44.64
N VAL A 174 56.19 30.95 43.59
CA VAL A 174 57.53 31.54 43.61
C VAL A 174 57.33 32.99 43.99
N ASP A 175 58.00 33.49 45.01
CA ASP A 175 58.36 34.91 45.09
C ASP A 175 59.70 35.08 45.80
N GLN A 176 60.53 35.93 45.18
CA GLN A 176 61.85 36.40 45.62
C GLN A 176 61.71 37.64 46.50
#